data_AF-A0A3M1KB66-F1
#
_entry.id   AF-A0A3M1KB66-F1
#
_cell.length_a   1.000
_cell.length_b   1.000
_cell.length_c   1.000
_cell.angle_alpha   90.00
_cell.angle_beta   90.00
_cell.angle_gamma   90.00
#
_symmetry.space_group_name_H-M   'P 1'
#
loop_
_entity.id
_entity.type
_entity.pdbx_description
1 polymer ?
#
loop_
_entity_poly.entity_id
_entity_poly.type
_entity_poly.pdbx_seq_one_letter_code
_entity_poly.pdbx_strand_id
1 'polypeptide(L)'
;MKAYRRRFEPSEESDEMQVTREAYLAFLEQVESALEDALKSETLRVANGRRAELQSMHREVVATRKALVARLEEPEPRLTAMR
;
A
#
# COMPACT_ATOMS: atom_id res chain seq x y z
N MET A 1 -3.22 -44.85 36.09
CA MET A 1 -2.80 -44.17 34.84
C MET A 1 -4.01 -43.53 34.18
N LYS A 2 -3.98 -42.20 33.96
CA LYS A 2 -4.94 -41.27 33.31
C LYS A 2 -4.87 -39.96 34.12
N ALA A 3 -4.78 -38.75 33.59
CA ALA A 3 -4.85 -38.24 32.23
C ALA A 3 -3.97 -36.98 32.14
N TYR A 4 -3.14 -36.87 31.09
CA TYR A 4 -2.51 -35.59 30.77
C TYR A 4 -3.57 -34.70 30.13
N ARG A 5 -4.15 -33.81 30.94
CA ARG A 5 -4.94 -32.68 30.45
C ARG A 5 -3.97 -31.75 29.73
N ARG A 6 -3.81 -31.97 28.41
CA ARG A 6 -3.04 -31.09 27.52
C ARG A 6 -3.68 -29.72 27.65
N ARG A 7 -3.00 -28.80 28.34
CA ARG A 7 -3.35 -27.38 28.28
C ARG A 7 -3.23 -26.99 26.81
N PHE A 8 -4.34 -26.57 26.22
CA PHE A 8 -4.29 -25.82 24.98
C PHE A 8 -3.63 -24.50 25.36
N GLU A 9 -2.32 -24.40 25.15
CA GLU A 9 -1.69 -23.10 25.02
C GLU A 9 -2.11 -22.59 23.64
N PRO A 10 -2.76 -21.42 23.54
CA PRO A 10 -2.91 -20.77 22.26
C PRO A 10 -1.52 -20.25 21.88
N SER A 11 -0.73 -21.10 21.24
CA SER A 11 0.38 -20.62 20.43
C SER A 11 -0.20 -20.00 19.17
N GLU A 12 0.39 -18.89 18.74
CA GLU A 12 0.07 -18.08 17.55
C GLU A 12 -0.67 -16.77 17.90
N GLU A 13 0.00 -15.89 18.66
CA GLU A 13 0.12 -14.51 18.20
C GLU A 13 0.75 -14.58 16.79
N SER A 14 -0.10 -14.70 15.78
CA SER A 14 0.29 -14.23 14.45
C SER A 14 0.53 -12.74 14.64
N ASP A 15 1.79 -12.32 14.55
CA ASP A 15 2.17 -10.92 14.31
C ASP A 15 1.55 -10.51 12.96
N GLU A 16 0.23 -10.31 12.93
CA GLU A 16 -0.43 -9.62 11.84
C GLU A 16 0.07 -8.19 11.93
N MET A 17 1.17 -7.91 11.22
CA MET A 17 1.71 -6.58 11.07
C MET A 17 0.64 -5.71 10.42
N GLN A 18 -0.09 -4.96 11.25
CA GLN A 18 -1.10 -4.03 10.78
C GLN A 18 -0.39 -2.94 9.99
N VAL A 19 -0.45 -3.04 8.67
CA VAL A 19 0.03 -1.98 7.78
C VAL A 19 -0.94 -0.82 7.94
N THR A 20 -0.49 0.24 8.61
CA THR A 20 -1.30 1.44 8.74
C THR A 20 -1.43 2.12 7.39
N ARG A 21 -2.50 2.88 7.23
CA ARG A 21 -2.75 3.62 6.00
C ARG A 21 -1.64 4.63 5.71
N GLU A 22 -1.10 5.24 6.76
CA GLU A 22 0.02 6.18 6.71
C GLU A 22 1.30 5.47 6.23
N ALA A 23 1.57 4.27 6.73
CA ALA A 23 2.69 3.46 6.28
C ALA A 23 2.55 3.06 4.80
N TYR A 24 1.33 2.75 4.36
CA TYR A 24 1.06 2.46 2.96
C TYR A 24 1.23 3.70 2.06
N LEU A 25 0.77 4.88 2.49
CA LEU A 25 0.99 6.13 1.77
C LEU A 25 2.49 6.45 1.64
N ALA A 26 3.25 6.33 2.73
CA ALA A 26 4.70 6.54 2.73
C ALA A 26 5.41 5.55 1.79
N PHE A 27 4.96 4.30 1.74
CA PHE A 27 5.46 3.32 0.78
C PHE A 27 5.19 3.75 -0.66
N LEU A 28 3.98 4.20 -0.98
CA LEU A 28 3.65 4.69 -2.33
C LEU A 28 4.54 5.87 -2.73
N GLU A 29 4.83 6.80 -1.82
CA GLU A 29 5.75 7.92 -2.07
C GLU A 29 7.19 7.47 -2.34
N GLN A 30 7.67 6.46 -1.62
CA GLN A 30 8.99 5.86 -1.87
C GLN A 30 9.04 5.19 -3.24
N VAL A 31 7.98 4.46 -3.63
CA VAL A 31 7.87 3.83 -4.95
C VAL A 31 7.81 4.88 -6.06
N GLU A 32 7.06 5.96 -5.89
CA GLU A 32 7.01 7.08 -6.85
C GLU A 32 8.41 7.65 -7.08
N SER A 33 9.15 7.93 -6.00
CA SER A 33 10.51 8.48 -6.06
C SER A 33 11.47 7.54 -6.79
N ALA A 34 11.42 6.24 -6.48
CA ALA A 34 12.27 5.24 -7.13
C ALA A 34 11.96 5.10 -8.63
N LEU A 35 10.69 5.19 -9.02
CA LEU A 35 10.26 5.16 -10.42
C LEU A 35 10.72 6.41 -11.18
N GLU A 36 10.67 7.59 -10.57
CA GLU A 36 11.19 8.82 -11.16
C GLU A 36 12.69 8.75 -11.41
N ASP A 37 13.44 8.23 -10.44
CA ASP A 37 14.89 8.10 -10.55
C ASP A 37 15.27 7.05 -11.60
N ALA A 38 14.52 5.94 -11.67
CA ALA A 38 14.65 4.98 -12.75
C ALA A 38 14.40 5.65 -14.11
N LEU A 39 13.32 6.43 -14.26
CA LEU A 39 12.99 7.12 -15.52
C LEU A 39 14.03 8.17 -15.96
N LYS A 40 14.81 8.74 -15.02
CA LYS A 40 15.93 9.65 -15.30
C LYS A 40 17.21 8.91 -15.70
N SER A 41 17.32 7.61 -15.43
CA SER A 41 18.50 6.81 -15.72
C SER A 41 18.80 6.74 -17.21
N GLU A 42 20.06 7.04 -17.57
CA GLU A 42 20.56 7.06 -18.94
C GLU A 42 20.45 5.69 -19.63
N THR A 43 20.50 4.61 -18.86
CA THR A 43 20.36 3.23 -19.37
C THR A 43 18.97 2.93 -19.95
N LEU A 44 17.94 3.64 -19.51
CA LEU A 44 16.56 3.47 -20.00
C LEU A 44 16.27 4.30 -21.25
N ARG A 45 17.18 5.18 -21.67
CA ARG A 45 17.05 5.95 -22.93
C ARG A 45 17.14 5.08 -24.18
N VAL A 46 17.79 3.92 -24.10
CA VAL A 46 17.99 3.01 -25.24
C VAL A 46 16.87 1.96 -25.34
N ALA A 47 16.18 1.67 -24.23
CA ALA A 47 15.12 0.66 -24.14
C ALA A 47 13.73 1.29 -24.03
N ASN A 48 13.21 1.80 -25.16
CA ASN A 48 11.92 2.51 -25.23
C ASN A 48 10.74 1.74 -24.60
N GLY A 49 10.68 0.41 -24.74
CA GLY A 49 9.62 -0.41 -24.14
C GLY A 49 9.65 -0.39 -22.60
N ARG A 50 10.83 -0.51 -22.00
CA ARG A 50 11.01 -0.51 -20.54
C ARG A 50 10.73 0.86 -19.94
N ARG A 51 11.02 1.93 -20.66
CA ARG A 51 10.67 3.29 -20.26
C ARG A 51 9.15 3.51 -20.24
N ALA A 52 8.44 3.02 -21.25
CA ALA A 52 6.97 3.14 -21.31
C ALA A 52 6.29 2.38 -20.17
N GLU A 53 6.77 1.18 -19.83
CA GLU A 53 6.29 0.39 -18.70
C GLU A 53 6.49 1.13 -17.36
N LEU A 54 7.70 1.65 -17.11
CA LEU A 54 7.98 2.44 -15.90
C LEU A 54 7.11 3.70 -15.81
N GLN A 55 6.80 4.33 -16.93
CA GLN A 55 5.87 5.47 -16.96
C GLN A 55 4.44 5.05 -16.64
N SER A 56 3.99 3.88 -17.10
CA SER A 56 2.66 3.34 -16.73
C SER A 56 2.59 3.08 -15.23
N MET A 57 3.60 2.38 -14.69
CA MET A 57 3.69 2.10 -13.26
C MET A 57 3.70 3.39 -12.43
N HIS A 58 4.47 4.40 -12.83
CA HIS A 58 4.51 5.68 -12.14
C HIS A 58 3.13 6.35 -12.10
N ARG A 59 2.40 6.34 -13.21
CA ARG A 59 1.03 6.90 -13.28
C ARG A 59 0.06 6.14 -12.37
N GLU A 60 0.15 4.81 -12.33
CA GLU A 60 -0.72 3.97 -11.50
C GLU A 60 -0.48 4.20 -10.01
N VAL A 61 0.79 4.30 -9.58
CA VAL A 61 1.15 4.57 -8.18
C VAL A 61 0.66 5.96 -7.78
N VAL A 62 0.90 6.98 -8.61
CA VAL A 62 0.41 8.35 -8.38
C VAL A 62 -1.11 8.41 -8.29
N ALA A 63 -1.82 7.72 -9.18
CA ALA A 63 -3.28 7.66 -9.16
C ALA A 63 -3.80 7.00 -7.86
N THR A 64 -3.17 5.91 -7.45
CA THR A 64 -3.51 5.17 -6.22
C THR A 64 -3.30 6.04 -4.99
N ARG A 65 -2.14 6.70 -4.87
CA ARG A 65 -1.85 7.59 -3.74
C ARG A 65 -2.84 8.75 -3.68
N LYS A 66 -3.14 9.40 -4.81
CA LYS A 66 -4.12 10.48 -4.87
C LYS A 66 -5.52 10.04 -4.47
N ALA A 67 -5.97 8.86 -4.92
CA ALA A 67 -7.27 8.32 -4.53
C ALA A 67 -7.34 8.05 -3.02
N LEU A 68 -6.25 7.56 -2.43
CA LEU A 68 -6.18 7.38 -0.98
C LEU A 68 -6.20 8.71 -0.24
N VAL A 69 -5.49 9.74 -0.71
CA VAL A 69 -5.53 11.06 -0.08
C VAL A 69 -6.92 11.69 -0.20
N ALA A 70 -7.56 11.63 -1.37
CA ALA A 70 -8.90 12.20 -1.59
C ALA A 70 -9.95 11.58 -0.64
N ARG A 71 -9.86 10.28 -0.36
CA ARG A 71 -10.70 9.60 0.64
C ARG A 71 -10.52 10.10 2.08
N LEU A 72 -9.46 10.84 2.39
CA LEU A 72 -9.28 11.50 3.69
C LEU A 72 -9.99 12.86 3.76
N GLU A 73 -10.20 13.48 2.60
CA GLU A 73 -10.79 14.82 2.49
C GLU A 73 -12.32 14.77 2.31
N GLU A 74 -12.87 13.63 1.91
CA GLU A 74 -14.32 13.44 1.86
C GLU A 74 -14.90 13.40 3.29
N PRO A 75 -15.81 14.33 3.66
CA PRO A 75 -16.53 14.21 4.91
C PRO A 75 -17.40 12.96 4.86
N GLU A 76 -17.23 12.07 5.85
CA GLU A 76 -18.12 10.93 6.12
C GLU A 76 -19.57 11.32 5.82
N PRO A 77 -20.31 10.54 5.00
CA PRO A 77 -21.71 10.84 4.75
C PRO A 77 -22.43 10.80 6.09
N ARG A 78 -22.79 11.98 6.60
CA ARG A 78 -23.64 12.10 7.78
C ARG A 78 -24.86 11.26 7.50
N LEU A 79 -24.96 10.10 8.17
CA LEU A 79 -26.16 9.30 8.22
C LEU A 79 -27.27 10.25 8.65
N THR A 80 -28.00 10.74 7.67
CA THR A 80 -29.14 11.62 7.90
C THR A 80 -30.18 10.65 8.41
N ALA A 81 -30.25 10.50 9.72
CA ALA A 81 -31.33 9.83 10.41
C ALA A 81 -32.61 10.58 10.00
N MET A 82 -33.26 10.11 8.94
CA MET A 82 -34.62 10.51 8.62
C MET A 82 -35.50 9.92 9.71
N ARG A 83 -36.07 10.84 10.47
CA ARG A 83 -37.02 10.64 11.56
C ARG A 83 -38.42 10.44 11.00
#